data_AF-A0A442GEI7-F1
#
_entry.id   AF-A0A442GEI7-F1
#
_cell.length_a   1.000
_cell.length_b   1.000
_cell.length_c   1.000
_cell.angle_alpha   90.00
_cell.angle_beta   90.00
_cell.angle_gamma   90.00
#
_symmetry.space_group_name_H-M   'P 1'
#
loop_
_entity.id
_entity.type
_entity.pdbx_description
1 polymer ?
#
loop_
_entity_poly.entity_id
_entity_poly.type
_entity_poly.pdbx_seq_one_letter_code
_entity_poly.pdbx_strand_id
1 'polypeptide(L)'
;MDGLLVIGDRQEIDRVVHALSLIRRHDPIRYRRLLRDLSRIWILVIPYRGQFQESTWTCQLDQRFVLDEKTPLELIASVIVHEATHARLARVGIDYREELRHRIEQVCIRRQMAFTEMLPEATEAFDEAKSMLENLPDMSDAAMTEGAFAAEVEAARHVGVPEWLLRRMIALRRWRIKRLAAKSRRN
;
A
#
# COMPACT_ATOMS: atom_id res chain seq x y z
N MET A 1 -17.07 3.11 9.47
CA MET A 1 -16.90 2.55 10.84
C MET A 1 -16.32 3.64 11.74
N ASP A 2 -16.95 3.97 12.88
CA ASP A 2 -16.47 4.99 13.84
C ASP A 2 -15.98 6.32 13.22
N GLY A 3 -16.66 6.82 12.19
CA GLY A 3 -16.29 8.06 11.48
C GLY A 3 -15.30 7.89 10.32
N LEU A 4 -14.64 6.73 10.17
CA LEU A 4 -13.82 6.40 9.01
C LEU A 4 -14.70 5.92 7.85
N LEU A 5 -14.56 6.59 6.71
CA LEU A 5 -15.22 6.22 5.46
C LEU A 5 -14.48 5.04 4.80
N VAL A 6 -15.19 3.96 4.51
CA VAL A 6 -14.68 2.81 3.76
C VAL A 6 -15.47 2.74 2.46
N ILE A 7 -14.78 2.78 1.31
CA ILE A 7 -15.41 2.81 -0.02
C ILE A 7 -14.96 1.59 -0.81
N GLY A 8 -15.92 0.80 -1.26
CA GLY A 8 -15.76 -0.39 -2.08
C GLY A 8 -17.12 -1.06 -2.26
N ASP A 9 -17.13 -2.26 -2.84
CA ASP A 9 -18.32 -3.09 -2.91
C ASP A 9 -18.62 -3.75 -1.55
N ARG A 10 -19.85 -4.25 -1.37
CA ARG A 10 -20.33 -4.73 -0.07
C ARG A 10 -19.41 -5.77 0.57
N GLN A 11 -18.97 -6.78 -0.20
CA GLN A 11 -18.10 -7.84 0.30
C GLN A 11 -16.71 -7.32 0.72
N GLU A 12 -16.18 -6.33 0.00
CA GLU A 12 -14.89 -5.70 0.31
C GLU A 12 -15.00 -4.90 1.60
N ILE A 13 -16.07 -4.10 1.72
CA ILE A 13 -16.36 -3.32 2.92
C ILE A 13 -16.47 -4.24 4.13
N ASP A 14 -17.21 -5.35 4.02
CA ASP A 14 -17.41 -6.29 5.13
C ASP A 14 -16.06 -6.87 5.60
N ARG A 15 -15.19 -7.29 4.68
CA ARG A 15 -13.86 -7.82 5.02
C ARG A 15 -12.95 -6.75 5.64
N VAL A 16 -12.94 -5.53 5.10
CA VAL A 16 -12.17 -4.42 5.68
C VAL A 16 -12.71 -4.02 7.06
N VAL A 17 -14.02 -4.03 7.27
CA VAL A 17 -14.64 -3.76 8.58
C VAL A 17 -14.27 -4.84 9.60
N HIS A 18 -14.23 -6.12 9.20
CA HIS A 18 -13.75 -7.19 10.07
C HIS A 18 -12.26 -7.01 10.43
N ALA A 19 -11.41 -6.67 9.45
CA ALA A 19 -10.00 -6.36 9.69
C ALA A 19 -9.82 -5.16 10.64
N LEU A 20 -10.56 -4.07 10.44
CA LEU A 20 -10.58 -2.91 11.35
C LEU A 20 -11.05 -3.28 12.77
N SER A 21 -11.98 -4.23 12.87
CA SER A 21 -12.46 -4.74 14.16
C SER A 21 -11.37 -5.50 14.92
N LEU A 22 -10.46 -6.21 14.23
CA LEU A 22 -9.28 -6.82 14.85
C LEU A 22 -8.36 -5.74 15.42
N ILE A 23 -8.08 -4.68 14.66
CA ILE A 23 -7.26 -3.56 15.15
C ILE A 23 -7.91 -2.92 16.37
N ARG A 24 -9.22 -2.64 16.31
CA ARG A 24 -9.98 -2.03 17.42
C ARG A 24 -9.93 -2.88 18.69
N ARG A 25 -10.02 -4.20 18.56
CA ARG A 25 -10.06 -5.14 19.69
C ARG A 25 -8.68 -5.33 20.33
N HIS A 26 -7.64 -5.50 19.52
CA HIS A 26 -6.31 -5.90 19.99
C HIS A 26 -5.33 -4.72 20.16
N ASP A 27 -5.54 -3.59 19.47
CA ASP A 27 -4.80 -2.35 19.69
C ASP A 27 -5.73 -1.11 19.61
N PRO A 28 -6.56 -0.87 20.63
CA PRO A 28 -7.50 0.26 20.65
C PRO A 28 -6.82 1.63 20.66
N ILE A 29 -5.56 1.72 21.08
CA ILE A 29 -4.80 2.98 21.03
C ILE A 29 -4.41 3.28 19.58
N ARG A 30 -3.86 2.30 18.86
CA ARG A 30 -3.53 2.45 17.44
C ARG A 30 -4.78 2.67 16.60
N TYR A 31 -5.86 1.97 16.87
CA TYR A 31 -7.13 2.17 16.17
C TYR A 31 -7.60 3.64 16.28
N ARG A 32 -7.60 4.22 17.48
CA ARG A 32 -7.97 5.63 17.67
C ARG A 32 -7.02 6.61 16.97
N ARG A 33 -5.73 6.27 16.84
CA ARG A 33 -4.76 7.09 16.09
C ARG A 33 -5.02 7.00 14.60
N LEU A 34 -5.23 5.80 14.07
CA LEU A 34 -5.58 5.56 12.68
C LEU A 34 -6.79 6.39 12.25
N LEU A 35 -7.85 6.45 13.08
CA LEU A 35 -9.04 7.27 12.79
C LEU A 35 -8.76 8.78 12.69
N ARG A 36 -7.64 9.26 13.25
CA ARG A 36 -7.21 10.66 13.17
C ARG A 36 -6.20 10.89 12.04
N ASP A 37 -5.38 9.89 11.75
CA ASP A 37 -4.31 10.00 10.77
C ASP A 37 -4.88 9.82 9.35
N LEU A 38 -5.84 8.90 9.15
CA LEU A 38 -6.53 8.63 7.89
C LEU A 38 -7.90 9.34 7.80
N SER A 39 -8.27 9.76 6.60
CA SER A 39 -9.61 10.27 6.29
C SER A 39 -10.54 9.19 5.75
N ARG A 40 -10.00 8.22 5.01
CA ARG A 40 -10.79 7.16 4.36
C ARG A 40 -9.94 5.95 3.98
N ILE A 41 -10.61 4.82 3.76
CA ILE A 41 -10.06 3.62 3.11
C ILE A 41 -10.78 3.40 1.79
N TRP A 42 -10.03 3.21 0.71
CA TRP A 42 -10.56 2.88 -0.61
C TRP A 42 -10.10 1.50 -1.05
N ILE A 43 -11.03 0.66 -1.48
CA ILE A 43 -10.72 -0.60 -2.15
C ILE A 43 -10.80 -0.35 -3.66
N LEU A 44 -9.69 -0.57 -4.37
CA LEU A 44 -9.59 -0.46 -5.82
C LEU A 44 -8.48 -1.35 -6.35
N VAL A 45 -8.40 -1.59 -7.66
CA VAL A 45 -7.28 -2.33 -8.24
C VAL A 45 -6.04 -1.45 -8.25
N ILE A 46 -5.04 -1.79 -7.45
CA ILE A 46 -3.77 -1.07 -7.32
C ILE A 46 -2.57 -2.01 -7.48
N PRO A 47 -1.39 -1.49 -7.84
CA PRO A 47 -0.19 -2.30 -8.03
C PRO A 47 0.33 -3.04 -6.79
N TYR A 48 -0.06 -2.60 -5.59
CA TYR A 48 0.42 -3.09 -4.29
C TYR A 48 -0.74 -3.52 -3.41
N ARG A 49 -0.51 -4.34 -2.37
CA ARG A 49 -1.59 -4.76 -1.45
C ARG A 49 -2.22 -3.59 -0.70
N GLY A 50 -1.41 -2.60 -0.37
CA GLY A 50 -1.80 -1.33 0.22
C GLY A 50 -0.93 -0.19 -0.29
N GLN A 51 -1.46 1.03 -0.25
CA GLN A 51 -0.66 2.24 -0.37
C GLN A 51 -1.34 3.43 0.32
N PHE A 52 -0.56 4.29 0.96
CA PHE A 52 -1.02 5.55 1.54
C PHE A 52 -0.90 6.70 0.53
N GLN A 53 -2.04 7.31 0.22
CA GLN A 53 -2.12 8.51 -0.62
C GLN A 53 -2.23 9.76 0.27
N GLU A 54 -1.13 10.52 0.38
CA GLU A 54 -1.04 11.68 1.26
C GLU A 54 -1.98 12.83 0.85
N SER A 55 -2.10 13.12 -0.45
CA SER A 55 -2.93 14.23 -0.95
C SER A 55 -4.41 14.14 -0.56
N THR A 56 -4.88 12.92 -0.26
CA THR A 56 -6.27 12.66 0.13
C THR A 56 -6.38 12.03 1.52
N TRP A 57 -5.27 11.79 2.21
CA TRP A 57 -5.19 11.03 3.46
C TRP A 57 -5.92 9.69 3.39
N THR A 58 -5.71 8.97 2.28
CA THR A 58 -6.42 7.71 1.97
C THR A 58 -5.48 6.52 2.13
N CYS A 59 -5.91 5.50 2.85
CA CYS A 59 -5.32 4.17 2.72
C CYS A 59 -6.05 3.46 1.57
N GLN A 60 -5.31 3.11 0.52
CA GLN A 60 -5.84 2.33 -0.59
C GLN A 60 -5.44 0.87 -0.38
N LEU A 61 -6.37 -0.05 -0.63
CA LEU A 61 -6.14 -1.49 -0.57
C LEU A 61 -6.47 -2.11 -1.92
N ASP A 62 -5.65 -3.08 -2.34
CA ASP A 62 -5.92 -3.81 -3.58
C ASP A 62 -7.17 -4.66 -3.45
N GLN A 63 -8.09 -4.50 -4.40
CA GLN A 63 -9.34 -5.25 -4.45
C GLN A 63 -9.12 -6.77 -4.46
N ARG A 64 -8.15 -7.27 -5.23
CA ARG A 64 -7.89 -8.71 -5.35
C ARG A 64 -7.35 -9.27 -4.05
N PHE A 65 -6.44 -8.53 -3.41
CA PHE A 65 -5.94 -8.86 -2.08
C PHE A 65 -7.07 -8.91 -1.05
N VAL A 66 -7.95 -7.89 -1.03
CA VAL A 66 -9.08 -7.84 -0.09
C VAL A 66 -10.06 -8.99 -0.34
N LEU A 67 -10.37 -9.31 -1.60
CA LEU A 67 -11.39 -10.33 -1.95
C LEU A 67 -10.88 -11.77 -1.96
N ASP A 68 -9.57 -12.00 -2.01
CA ASP A 68 -9.02 -13.36 -1.99
C ASP A 68 -9.39 -14.05 -0.65
N GLU A 69 -10.13 -15.15 -0.74
CA GLU A 69 -10.56 -15.95 0.41
C GLU A 69 -9.38 -16.53 1.18
N LYS A 70 -8.23 -16.70 0.53
CA LYS A 70 -6.99 -17.16 1.16
C LYS A 70 -6.31 -16.07 1.96
N THR A 71 -6.63 -14.80 1.73
CA THR A 71 -6.07 -13.69 2.51
C THR A 71 -6.73 -13.67 3.89
N PRO A 72 -5.99 -13.89 4.99
CA PRO A 72 -6.56 -13.80 6.32
C PRO A 72 -6.85 -12.35 6.72
N LEU A 73 -7.82 -12.15 7.62
CA LEU A 73 -8.21 -10.81 8.07
C LEU A 73 -7.10 -10.10 8.84
N GLU A 74 -6.26 -10.87 9.52
CA GLU A 74 -5.06 -10.47 10.23
C GLU A 74 -4.07 -9.81 9.26
N LEU A 75 -3.92 -10.36 8.06
CA LEU A 75 -3.05 -9.82 7.02
C LEU A 75 -3.60 -8.51 6.46
N ILE A 76 -4.91 -8.43 6.16
CA ILE A 76 -5.56 -7.17 5.77
C ILE A 76 -5.38 -6.11 6.85
N ALA A 77 -5.61 -6.46 8.12
CA ALA A 77 -5.45 -5.57 9.26
C ALA A 77 -3.98 -5.09 9.40
N SER A 78 -3.02 -5.99 9.14
CA SER A 78 -1.59 -5.66 9.18
C SER A 78 -1.19 -4.64 8.11
N VAL A 79 -1.72 -4.78 6.88
CA VAL A 79 -1.50 -3.81 5.79
C VAL A 79 -2.14 -2.47 6.15
N ILE A 80 -3.35 -2.45 6.72
CA ILE A 80 -3.97 -1.21 7.20
C ILE A 80 -3.10 -0.51 8.26
N VAL A 81 -2.50 -1.27 9.18
CA VAL A 81 -1.57 -0.73 10.18
C VAL A 81 -0.30 -0.17 9.54
N HIS A 82 0.22 -0.83 8.51
CA HIS A 82 1.35 -0.36 7.73
C HIS A 82 1.04 1.01 7.10
N GLU A 83 -0.05 1.11 6.34
CA GLU A 83 -0.44 2.37 5.67
C GLU A 83 -0.80 3.49 6.66
N ALA A 84 -1.44 3.14 7.77
CA ALA A 84 -1.71 4.11 8.84
C ALA A 84 -0.42 4.61 9.50
N THR A 85 0.66 3.83 9.48
CA THR A 85 1.98 4.27 9.96
C THR A 85 2.60 5.30 9.01
N HIS A 86 2.47 5.10 7.69
CA HIS A 86 2.83 6.15 6.72
C HIS A 86 2.05 7.44 6.96
N ALA A 87 0.72 7.33 7.11
CA ALA A 87 -0.12 8.47 7.42
C ALA A 87 0.32 9.19 8.70
N ARG A 88 0.67 8.43 9.74
CA ARG A 88 1.15 9.01 11.00
C ARG A 88 2.47 9.75 10.85
N LEU A 89 3.41 9.21 10.08
CA LEU A 89 4.71 9.84 9.81
C LEU A 89 4.52 11.13 9.02
N ALA A 90 3.67 11.13 8.00
CA ALA A 90 3.30 12.34 7.25
C ALA A 90 2.64 13.40 8.15
N ARG A 91 1.73 13.00 9.07
CA ARG A 91 1.10 13.93 10.04
C ARG A 91 2.09 14.66 10.94
N VAL A 92 3.27 14.09 11.16
CA VAL A 92 4.34 14.71 11.98
C VAL A 92 5.46 15.33 11.14
N GLY A 93 5.25 15.49 9.83
CA GLY A 93 6.17 16.17 8.92
C GLY A 93 7.34 15.30 8.43
N ILE A 94 7.18 13.98 8.43
CA ILE A 94 8.16 13.05 7.86
C ILE A 94 7.66 12.60 6.49
N ASP A 95 8.17 13.26 5.45
CA ASP A 95 7.78 13.01 4.06
C ASP A 95 8.47 11.78 3.47
N TYR A 96 7.83 11.15 2.49
CA TYR A 96 8.31 9.94 1.81
C TYR A 96 9.38 10.20 0.74
N ARG A 97 10.48 10.87 1.14
CA ARG A 97 11.61 11.21 0.27
C ARG A 97 12.57 10.04 0.12
N GLU A 98 13.22 9.93 -1.04
CA GLU A 98 14.13 8.83 -1.40
C GLU A 98 15.13 8.52 -0.28
N GLU A 99 15.80 9.54 0.28
CA GLU A 99 16.82 9.35 1.33
C GLU A 99 16.27 8.75 2.64
N LEU A 100 14.96 8.86 2.87
CA LEU A 100 14.28 8.40 4.08
C LEU A 100 13.47 7.13 3.87
N ARG A 101 13.13 6.76 2.63
CA ARG A 101 12.20 5.64 2.33
C ARG A 101 12.58 4.36 3.05
N HIS A 102 13.84 3.95 2.95
CA HIS A 102 14.29 2.71 3.59
C HIS A 102 14.07 2.73 5.11
N ARG A 103 14.31 3.88 5.77
CA ARG A 103 14.06 4.02 7.21
C ARG A 103 12.57 4.07 7.54
N ILE A 104 11.77 4.71 6.68
CA ILE A 104 10.31 4.79 6.82
C ILE A 104 9.71 3.38 6.71
N GLU A 105 10.04 2.63 5.66
CA GLU A 105 9.57 1.26 5.46
C GLU A 105 9.93 0.36 6.64
N GLN A 106 11.17 0.43 7.13
CA GLN A 106 11.57 -0.31 8.31
C GLN A 106 10.74 0.02 9.56
N VAL A 107 10.33 1.28 9.72
CA VAL A 107 9.44 1.68 10.83
C VAL A 107 8.03 1.15 10.59
N CYS A 108 7.48 1.28 9.37
CA CYS A 108 6.17 0.77 9.01
C CYS A 108 6.07 -0.75 9.21
N ILE A 109 7.05 -1.51 8.71
CA ILE A 109 7.11 -2.96 8.83
C ILE A 109 7.28 -3.39 10.29
N ARG A 110 8.13 -2.72 11.09
CA ARG A 110 8.23 -3.04 12.53
C ARG A 110 6.92 -2.79 13.28
N ARG A 111 6.14 -1.77 12.89
CA ARG A 111 4.81 -1.52 13.46
C ARG A 111 3.80 -2.58 13.04
N GLN A 112 3.91 -3.07 11.80
CA GLN A 112 3.14 -4.21 11.30
C GLN A 112 3.45 -5.48 12.11
N MET A 113 4.72 -5.83 12.30
CA MET A 113 5.14 -6.98 13.11
C MET A 113 4.63 -6.88 14.56
N ALA A 114 4.85 -5.73 15.21
CA ALA A 114 4.39 -5.51 16.58
C ALA A 114 2.86 -5.59 16.71
N PHE A 115 2.11 -5.29 15.65
CA PHE A 115 0.66 -5.52 15.62
C PHE A 115 0.32 -7.00 15.56
N THR A 116 0.91 -7.71 14.60
CA THR A 116 0.60 -9.11 14.35
C THR A 116 0.96 -10.01 15.54
N GLU A 117 1.99 -9.66 16.32
CA GLU A 117 2.32 -10.34 17.58
C GLU A 117 1.20 -10.28 18.64
N MET A 118 0.29 -9.28 18.57
CA MET A 118 -0.83 -9.13 19.50
C MET A 118 -2.09 -9.88 19.05
N LEU A 119 -2.10 -10.42 17.82
CA LEU A 119 -3.24 -11.13 17.26
C LEU A 119 -3.09 -12.64 17.47
N PRO A 120 -4.18 -13.35 17.82
CA PRO A 120 -4.19 -14.80 17.71
C PRO A 120 -4.07 -15.18 16.23
N GLU A 121 -3.37 -16.28 15.93
CA GLU A 121 -3.34 -16.92 14.60
C GLU A 121 -2.79 -16.05 13.45
N ALA A 122 -2.07 -14.96 13.75
CA ALA A 122 -1.49 -14.07 12.74
C ALA A 122 -0.08 -14.46 12.25
N THR A 123 0.27 -15.75 12.29
CA THR A 123 1.61 -16.24 11.93
C THR A 123 1.99 -15.86 10.49
N GLU A 124 1.07 -16.02 9.54
CA GLU A 124 1.30 -15.63 8.14
C GLU A 124 1.60 -14.13 8.00
N ALA A 125 0.80 -13.28 8.66
CA ALA A 125 0.98 -11.84 8.60
C ALA A 125 2.30 -11.38 9.26
N PHE A 126 2.71 -12.06 10.35
CA PHE A 126 3.99 -11.80 11.00
C PHE A 126 5.17 -12.24 10.13
N ASP A 127 5.14 -13.46 9.59
CA ASP A 127 6.20 -14.02 8.75
C ASP A 127 6.39 -13.22 7.46
N GLU A 128 5.29 -12.75 6.86
CA GLU A 128 5.35 -11.85 5.71
C GLU A 128 6.02 -10.52 6.06
N ALA A 129 5.61 -9.86 7.15
CA ALA A 129 6.22 -8.61 7.58
C ALA A 129 7.71 -8.79 7.92
N LYS A 130 8.06 -9.90 8.56
CA LYS A 130 9.47 -10.25 8.84
C LYS A 130 10.26 -10.44 7.55
N SER A 131 9.73 -11.18 6.59
CA SER A 131 10.35 -11.39 5.28
C SER A 131 10.55 -10.07 4.53
N MET A 132 9.57 -9.16 4.57
CA MET A 132 9.71 -7.81 4.00
C MET A 132 10.85 -7.03 4.67
N LEU A 133 10.98 -7.10 6.00
CA LEU A 133 12.03 -6.39 6.72
C LEU A 133 13.44 -6.91 6.39
N GLU A 134 13.57 -8.23 6.24
CA GLU A 134 14.82 -8.91 5.90
C GLU A 134 15.22 -8.69 4.44
N ASN A 135 14.24 -8.50 3.55
CA ASN A 135 14.42 -8.42 2.10
C ASN A 135 13.91 -7.09 1.52
N LEU A 136 14.21 -5.97 2.17
CA LEU A 136 13.88 -4.65 1.65
C LEU A 136 14.55 -4.43 0.28
N PRO A 137 13.77 -4.10 -0.77
CA PRO A 137 14.32 -3.90 -2.11
C PRO A 137 15.09 -2.58 -2.22
N ASP A 138 15.69 -2.33 -3.38
CA ASP A 138 16.18 -0.99 -3.72
C ASP A 138 15.01 -0.01 -3.75
N MET A 139 15.08 1.02 -2.90
CA MET A 139 14.05 2.06 -2.73
C MET A 139 14.40 3.36 -3.47
N SER A 140 15.41 3.34 -4.34
CA SER A 140 15.79 4.48 -5.17
C SER A 140 14.65 4.95 -6.06
N ASP A 141 14.64 6.22 -6.45
CA ASP A 141 13.65 6.79 -7.37
C ASP A 141 13.60 6.02 -8.70
N ALA A 142 14.77 5.57 -9.18
CA ALA A 142 14.89 4.77 -10.38
C ALA A 142 14.19 3.41 -10.22
N ALA A 143 14.50 2.68 -9.15
CA ALA A 143 13.90 1.37 -8.87
C ALA A 143 12.39 1.48 -8.63
N MET A 144 11.94 2.46 -7.85
CA MET A 144 10.52 2.70 -7.59
C MET A 144 9.76 3.05 -8.87
N THR A 145 10.33 3.89 -9.74
CA THR A 145 9.69 4.28 -11.01
C THR A 145 9.54 3.08 -11.96
N GLU A 146 10.56 2.22 -12.01
CA GLU A 146 10.53 1.00 -12.83
C GLU A 146 9.53 -0.02 -12.28
N GLY A 147 9.58 -0.30 -10.98
CA GLY A 147 8.68 -1.22 -10.29
C GLY A 147 7.22 -0.77 -10.37
N ALA A 148 6.93 0.51 -10.09
CA ALA A 148 5.59 1.07 -10.17
C ALA A 148 5.00 0.91 -11.58
N PHE A 149 5.80 1.14 -12.64
CA PHE A 149 5.29 0.96 -14.00
C PHE A 149 4.95 -0.48 -14.32
N ALA A 150 5.81 -1.42 -13.94
CA ALA A 150 5.54 -2.85 -14.16
C ALA A 150 4.25 -3.27 -13.46
N ALA A 151 4.05 -2.81 -12.23
CA ALA A 151 2.88 -3.13 -11.43
C ALA A 151 1.61 -2.43 -11.94
N GLU A 152 1.69 -1.18 -12.44
CA GLU A 152 0.59 -0.48 -13.13
C GLU A 152 0.14 -1.24 -14.38
N VAL A 153 1.08 -1.76 -15.17
CA VAL A 153 0.76 -2.56 -16.36
C VAL A 153 0.01 -3.83 -15.97
N GLU A 154 0.41 -4.47 -14.87
CA GLU A 154 -0.27 -5.68 -14.37
C GLU A 154 -1.68 -5.38 -13.85
N ALA A 155 -1.85 -4.30 -13.09
CA ALA A 155 -3.18 -3.82 -12.67
C ALA A 155 -4.07 -3.52 -13.89
N ALA A 156 -3.52 -2.88 -14.93
CA ALA A 156 -4.24 -2.59 -16.17
C ALA A 156 -4.63 -3.86 -16.94
N ARG A 157 -3.75 -4.87 -16.99
CA ARG A 157 -4.10 -6.20 -17.55
C ARG A 157 -5.27 -6.80 -16.79
N HIS A 158 -5.25 -6.73 -15.45
CA HIS A 158 -6.28 -7.32 -14.61
C HIS A 158 -7.67 -6.72 -14.85
N VAL A 159 -7.77 -5.41 -15.02
CA VAL A 159 -9.06 -4.74 -15.33
C VAL A 159 -9.48 -4.87 -16.81
N GLY A 160 -8.79 -5.72 -17.58
CA GLY A 160 -9.17 -6.05 -18.95
C GLY A 160 -8.70 -5.06 -20.02
N VAL A 161 -7.70 -4.22 -19.73
CA VAL A 161 -7.13 -3.35 -20.77
C VAL A 161 -6.53 -4.20 -21.89
N PRO A 162 -6.94 -3.99 -23.16
CA PRO A 162 -6.47 -4.81 -24.27
C PRO A 162 -4.95 -4.75 -24.48
N GLU A 163 -4.33 -5.88 -24.80
CA GLU A 163 -2.88 -6.02 -24.96
C GLU A 163 -2.29 -5.05 -26.00
N TRP A 164 -3.01 -4.81 -27.10
CA TRP A 164 -2.57 -3.86 -28.12
C TRP A 164 -2.49 -2.42 -27.58
N LEU A 165 -3.40 -2.05 -26.68
CA LEU A 165 -3.44 -0.73 -26.06
C LEU A 165 -2.32 -0.59 -25.02
N LEU A 166 -2.12 -1.60 -24.19
CA LEU A 166 -1.00 -1.68 -23.25
C LEU A 166 0.35 -1.53 -23.98
N ARG A 167 0.56 -2.28 -25.06
CA ARG A 167 1.78 -2.19 -25.88
C ARG A 167 2.01 -0.78 -26.41
N ARG A 168 0.97 -0.09 -26.87
CA ARG A 168 1.08 1.30 -27.33
C ARG A 168 1.42 2.26 -26.18
N MET A 169 0.79 2.12 -25.02
CA MET A 169 1.09 2.95 -23.84
C MET A 169 2.55 2.76 -23.38
N ILE A 170 3.02 1.50 -23.34
CA ILE A 170 4.40 1.15 -23.01
C ILE A 170 5.39 1.78 -24.00
N ALA A 171 5.12 1.63 -25.31
CA ALA A 171 5.98 2.20 -26.36
C ALA A 171 6.05 3.74 -26.27
N LEU A 172 4.91 4.40 -26.04
CA LEU A 172 4.83 5.86 -25.89
C LEU A 172 5.62 6.35 -24.66
N ARG A 173 5.50 5.68 -23.51
CA ARG A 173 6.27 6.03 -22.30
C ARG A 173 7.77 5.88 -22.54
N ARG A 174 8.21 4.75 -23.11
CA ARG A 174 9.62 4.50 -23.46
C ARG A 174 10.17 5.56 -24.40
N TRP A 175 9.39 5.96 -25.41
CA TRP A 175 9.80 7.01 -26.35
C TRP A 175 9.93 8.38 -25.66
N ARG A 176 8.99 8.75 -24.78
CA ARG A 176 9.07 10.00 -23.98
C ARG A 176 10.30 10.04 -23.09
N ILE A 177 10.59 8.96 -22.36
CA ILE A 177 11.78 8.84 -21.50
C ILE A 177 13.07 9.02 -22.32
N LYS A 178 13.18 8.32 -23.47
CA LYS A 178 14.33 8.48 -24.38
C LYS A 178 14.51 9.92 -24.86
N ARG A 179 13.41 10.61 -25.21
CA ARG A 179 13.45 12.02 -25.64
C ARG A 179 13.91 12.95 -24.53
N LEU A 180 13.43 12.76 -23.30
CA LEU A 180 13.82 13.59 -22.15
C LEU A 180 15.31 13.40 -21.82
N ALA A 181 15.79 12.16 -21.81
CA ALA A 181 17.21 11.85 -21.61
C ALA A 181 18.10 12.48 -22.70
N ALA A 182 17.67 12.44 -23.97
CA ALA A 182 18.40 13.07 -25.07
C ALA A 182 18.45 14.60 -24.96
N LYS A 183 17.39 15.23 -24.42
CA LYS A 183 17.35 16.68 -24.19
C LYS A 183 18.25 17.11 -23.02
N SER A 184 18.31 16.30 -21.95
CA SER A 184 19.18 16.57 -20.79
C SER A 184 20.68 16.45 -21.09
N ARG A 185 21.08 15.70 -22.13
CA ARG A 185 22.49 15.56 -22.55
C ARG A 185 22.97 16.67 -23.49
N ARG A 186 22.07 17.54 -23.95
CA ARG A 186 22.36 18.64 -24.89
C ARG A 186 22.46 20.01 -24.22
N ASN A 187 22.12 20.09 -22.93
CA ASN A 187 22.32 21.25 -22.07
C ASN A 187 23.49 20.98 -21.13
#